data_AF-A0A538S4K7-F1
#
_entry.id   AF-A0A538S4K7-F1
#
_cell.length_a   1.000
_cell.length_b   1.000
_cell.length_c   1.000
_cell.angle_alpha   90.00
_cell.angle_beta   90.00
_cell.angle_gamma   90.00
#
_symmetry.space_group_name_H-M   'P 1'
#
loop_
_entity.id
_entity.type
_entity.pdbx_description
1 polymer ?
#
loop_
_entity_poly.entity_id
_entity_poly.type
_entity_poly.pdbx_seq_one_letter_code
_entity_poly.pdbx_strand_id
1 'polypeptide(L)'
;MSTSPAPAEPEAAKSPFGLNQAVLIALLAVAVFVLFRKFGLDGMISIALVAVGLGFVIFIHELGHFAVAKWCDVYVETFSIGFGPAIPGCSFKKGETLYKIAWFPLGGYVKMLGEGTESEEEDDNPRSFKNKSVWQRMAIISAGVIMNVILGFVCFIFVYETHGVERQLCGVGLVDVGSPAWIKGVPSGAIIDKIGDTTSPYFDDLKYSVSLSSKNETLNLVYHVPGEEARDIQIEPRREKDDQYPVIGIMPIFEPKLPPKSVRKAMRIPAVRESAAARAQPPFDFGDKIIAATDPANPAQVTPLPADHPMNELQRRFNLLAGKPMVMQVARQEEQAETVTPVTIKVPPAFHYTLPGLRMQMGLITALREGSAAAKVLKARDLKANEDGDILKWLEVNDAAGHKIRYVTSPTETEVVAPDINKVYVDPMRLPYELEKWAAEAKGEKIVRITVLRQVEHKARGQFPPQGSAPIELRWDDRWALNREAPYMLRSPQSIPGLGLAYQVDTLVADVAKRSAAEAAGLKPNDRIKAIRFQEPKGDSDESVSGKWRNLESDQWANPAYRLQILDYKEVTLKVESQGAKEPHLVHLFAEEDRSWPLADRGLVLMPASELQKAEGIGNASLPSISTLRP
;
A
#
# COMPACT_ATOMS: atom_id res chain seq x y z
N MET A 1 -28.24 -72.07 -74.74
CA MET A 1 -27.00 -71.51 -75.31
C MET A 1 -27.04 -69.99 -75.16
N SER A 2 -25.90 -69.43 -74.75
CA SER A 2 -25.56 -68.00 -74.57
C SER A 2 -26.13 -67.27 -73.34
N THR A 3 -25.23 -67.10 -72.37
CA THR A 3 -25.28 -66.32 -71.14
C THR A 3 -25.05 -64.82 -71.39
N SER A 4 -25.85 -63.97 -70.75
CA SER A 4 -25.66 -62.51 -70.70
C SER A 4 -24.86 -62.12 -69.44
N PRO A 5 -23.92 -61.16 -69.48
CA PRO A 5 -23.16 -60.76 -68.29
C PRO A 5 -23.95 -59.78 -67.41
N ALA A 6 -23.73 -59.87 -66.10
CA ALA A 6 -24.33 -59.07 -65.06
C ALA A 6 -23.82 -57.60 -65.04
N PRO A 7 -24.64 -56.62 -64.63
CA PRO A 7 -24.19 -55.25 -64.39
C PRO A 7 -23.44 -55.14 -63.05
N ALA A 8 -22.40 -54.31 -63.03
CA ALA A 8 -21.54 -54.04 -61.89
C ALA A 8 -22.29 -53.34 -60.72
N GLU A 9 -21.93 -53.71 -59.50
CA GLU A 9 -22.40 -53.09 -58.25
C GLU A 9 -21.94 -51.62 -58.13
N PRO A 10 -22.73 -50.74 -57.50
CA PRO A 10 -22.34 -49.36 -57.25
C PRO A 10 -21.31 -49.27 -56.11
N GLU A 11 -20.21 -48.58 -56.38
CA GLU A 11 -19.16 -48.22 -55.45
C GLU A 11 -19.72 -47.44 -54.24
N ALA A 12 -19.45 -47.92 -53.02
CA ALA A 12 -19.75 -47.19 -51.80
C ALA A 12 -18.89 -45.93 -51.70
N ALA A 13 -19.52 -44.76 -51.79
CA ALA A 13 -18.88 -43.47 -51.56
C ALA A 13 -18.28 -43.39 -50.15
N LYS A 14 -16.95 -43.42 -50.04
CA LYS A 14 -16.21 -43.17 -48.79
C LYS A 14 -16.45 -41.74 -48.32
N SER A 15 -16.94 -41.56 -47.09
CA SER A 15 -17.10 -40.23 -46.48
C SER A 15 -15.72 -39.55 -46.31
N PRO A 16 -15.57 -38.25 -46.61
CA PRO A 16 -14.27 -37.56 -46.51
C PRO A 16 -13.92 -37.10 -45.07
N PHE A 17 -14.69 -37.50 -44.04
CA PHE A 17 -14.59 -36.90 -42.69
C PHE A 17 -14.01 -37.80 -41.57
N GLY A 18 -13.58 -39.03 -41.85
CA GLY A 18 -13.17 -39.99 -40.81
C GLY A 18 -11.78 -39.79 -40.20
N LEU A 19 -10.82 -39.19 -40.93
CA LEU A 19 -9.40 -39.17 -40.51
C LEU A 19 -8.99 -37.91 -39.72
N ASN A 20 -9.72 -36.79 -39.88
CA ASN A 20 -9.34 -35.51 -39.27
C ASN A 20 -9.78 -35.36 -37.80
N GLN A 21 -10.84 -36.06 -37.37
CA GLN A 21 -11.32 -35.96 -36.00
C GLN A 21 -10.42 -36.70 -35.00
N ALA A 22 -9.92 -37.89 -35.36
CA ALA A 22 -9.05 -38.68 -34.48
C ALA A 22 -7.72 -37.96 -34.19
N VAL A 23 -7.12 -37.35 -35.22
CA VAL A 23 -5.89 -36.56 -35.08
C VAL A 23 -6.11 -35.34 -34.20
N LEU A 24 -7.25 -34.67 -34.37
CA LEU A 24 -7.60 -33.49 -33.58
C LEU A 24 -7.87 -33.83 -32.11
N ILE A 25 -8.56 -34.93 -31.83
CA ILE A 25 -8.77 -35.45 -30.47
C ILE A 25 -7.42 -35.81 -29.82
N ALA A 26 -6.52 -36.46 -30.56
CA ALA A 26 -5.19 -36.80 -30.06
C ALA A 26 -4.35 -35.55 -29.73
N LEU A 27 -4.36 -34.53 -30.60
CA LEU A 27 -3.68 -33.26 -30.35
C LEU A 27 -4.27 -32.53 -29.13
N LEU A 28 -5.59 -32.54 -28.98
CA LEU A 28 -6.27 -31.95 -27.83
C LEU A 28 -5.91 -32.68 -26.53
N ALA A 29 -5.86 -34.01 -26.55
CA ALA A 29 -5.44 -34.82 -25.40
C ALA A 29 -3.98 -34.54 -24.99
N VAL A 30 -3.07 -34.40 -25.97
CA VAL A 30 -1.67 -34.02 -25.72
C VAL A 30 -1.59 -32.60 -25.14
N ALA A 31 -2.35 -31.64 -25.68
CA ALA A 31 -2.38 -30.28 -25.16
C ALA A 31 -2.90 -30.25 -23.71
N VAL A 32 -4.00 -30.97 -23.41
CA VAL A 32 -4.54 -31.09 -22.05
C VAL A 32 -3.53 -31.74 -21.11
N PHE A 33 -2.82 -32.78 -21.55
CA PHE A 33 -1.77 -33.43 -20.75
C PHE A 33 -0.59 -32.50 -20.46
N VAL A 34 -0.12 -31.73 -21.45
CA VAL A 34 0.94 -30.73 -21.29
C VAL A 34 0.51 -29.62 -20.33
N LEU A 35 -0.73 -29.13 -20.47
CA LEU A 35 -1.31 -28.13 -19.58
C LEU A 35 -1.44 -28.67 -18.15
N PHE A 36 -1.92 -29.90 -17.98
CA PHE A 36 -2.02 -30.54 -16.66
C PHE A 36 -0.64 -30.69 -16.01
N ARG A 37 0.39 -31.12 -16.75
CA ARG A 37 1.77 -31.19 -16.22
C ARG A 37 2.33 -29.83 -15.81
N LYS A 38 1.95 -28.76 -16.52
CA LYS A 38 2.45 -27.40 -16.26
C LYS A 38 1.72 -26.70 -15.13
N PHE A 39 0.42 -26.91 -14.99
CA PHE A 39 -0.46 -26.10 -14.13
C PHE A 39 -1.10 -26.87 -12.97
N GLY A 40 -1.02 -28.20 -12.95
CA GLY A 40 -1.64 -29.02 -11.90
C GLY A 40 -3.17 -28.96 -11.90
N LEU A 41 -3.80 -29.57 -10.89
CA LEU A 41 -5.26 -29.67 -10.81
C LEU A 41 -5.94 -28.31 -10.65
N ASP A 42 -5.45 -27.46 -9.75
CA ASP A 42 -6.03 -26.13 -9.49
C ASP A 42 -5.96 -25.22 -10.72
N GLY A 43 -4.84 -25.30 -11.46
CA GLY A 43 -4.69 -24.57 -12.71
C GLY A 43 -5.61 -25.09 -13.81
N MET A 44 -5.85 -26.40 -13.88
CA MET A 44 -6.83 -26.98 -14.82
C MET A 44 -8.27 -26.61 -14.48
N ILE A 45 -8.63 -26.56 -13.20
CA ILE A 45 -9.93 -26.04 -12.75
C ILE A 45 -10.07 -24.57 -13.17
N SER A 46 -9.04 -23.76 -12.98
CA SER A 46 -9.04 -22.35 -13.39
C SER A 46 -9.23 -22.19 -14.90
N ILE A 47 -8.53 -22.99 -15.72
CA ILE A 47 -8.68 -22.99 -17.19
C ILE A 47 -10.11 -23.39 -17.59
N ALA A 48 -10.68 -24.42 -16.94
CA ALA A 48 -12.05 -24.85 -17.20
C ALA A 48 -13.06 -23.74 -16.86
N LEU A 49 -12.90 -23.06 -15.71
CA LEU A 49 -13.75 -21.93 -15.31
C LEU A 49 -13.66 -20.77 -16.31
N VAL A 50 -12.46 -20.46 -16.81
CA VAL A 50 -12.29 -19.44 -17.87
C VAL A 50 -13.00 -19.86 -19.15
N ALA A 51 -12.89 -21.11 -19.58
CA ALA A 51 -13.56 -21.61 -20.77
C ALA A 51 -15.09 -21.55 -20.64
N VAL A 52 -15.62 -21.92 -19.46
CA VAL A 52 -17.06 -21.82 -19.16
C VAL A 52 -17.52 -20.36 -19.14
N GLY A 53 -16.77 -19.47 -18.49
CA GLY A 53 -17.11 -18.04 -18.44
C GLY A 53 -17.08 -17.40 -19.83
N LEU A 54 -16.04 -17.67 -20.63
CA LEU A 54 -15.94 -17.17 -22.00
C LEU A 54 -17.05 -17.74 -22.89
N GLY A 55 -17.32 -19.05 -22.80
CA GLY A 55 -18.41 -19.69 -23.53
C GLY A 55 -19.77 -19.11 -23.17
N PHE A 56 -20.00 -18.77 -21.89
CA PHE A 56 -21.24 -18.14 -21.43
C PHE A 56 -21.40 -16.72 -21.99
N VAL A 57 -20.35 -15.90 -21.98
CA VAL A 57 -20.37 -14.55 -22.58
C VAL A 57 -20.66 -14.62 -24.09
N ILE A 58 -20.01 -15.54 -24.80
CA ILE A 58 -20.25 -15.74 -26.23
C ILE A 58 -21.69 -16.21 -26.49
N PHE A 59 -22.19 -17.15 -25.70
CA PHE A 59 -23.57 -17.62 -25.82
C PHE A 59 -24.58 -16.47 -25.70
N ILE A 60 -24.42 -15.58 -24.71
CA ILE A 60 -25.30 -14.42 -24.53
C ILE A 60 -25.15 -13.42 -25.69
N HIS A 61 -23.94 -13.24 -26.22
CA HIS A 61 -23.68 -12.43 -27.42
C HIS A 61 -24.47 -12.95 -28.63
N GLU A 62 -24.34 -14.24 -28.95
CA GLU A 62 -25.06 -14.87 -30.06
C GLU A 62 -26.57 -14.86 -29.83
N LEU A 63 -27.01 -15.05 -28.58
CA LEU A 63 -28.42 -14.97 -28.21
C LEU A 63 -29.00 -13.59 -28.52
N GLY A 64 -28.21 -12.51 -28.36
CA GLY A 64 -28.61 -11.16 -28.75
C GLY A 64 -28.90 -11.04 -30.25
N HIS A 65 -27.93 -11.44 -31.09
CA HIS A 65 -28.12 -11.46 -32.54
C HIS A 65 -29.34 -12.30 -32.93
N PHE A 66 -29.47 -13.50 -32.35
CA PHE A 66 -30.57 -14.41 -32.61
C PHE A 66 -31.93 -13.82 -32.24
N ALA A 67 -32.07 -13.26 -31.03
CA ALA A 67 -33.32 -12.73 -30.53
C ALA A 67 -33.82 -11.55 -31.38
N VAL A 68 -32.92 -10.62 -31.72
CA VAL A 68 -33.28 -9.46 -32.55
C VAL A 68 -33.52 -9.87 -34.00
N ALA A 69 -32.77 -10.84 -34.54
CA ALA A 69 -33.02 -11.38 -35.88
C ALA A 69 -34.42 -12.00 -35.97
N LYS A 70 -34.82 -12.81 -34.98
CA LYS A 70 -36.18 -13.36 -34.92
C LYS A 70 -37.25 -12.29 -34.73
N TRP A 71 -36.98 -11.26 -33.93
CA TRP A 71 -37.92 -10.14 -33.74
C TRP A 71 -38.11 -9.31 -35.02
N CYS A 72 -37.07 -9.14 -35.83
CA CYS A 72 -37.12 -8.49 -37.15
C CYS A 72 -37.64 -9.41 -38.28
N ASP A 73 -38.13 -10.61 -37.95
CA ASP A 73 -38.57 -11.64 -38.88
C ASP A 73 -37.51 -12.02 -39.94
N VAL A 74 -36.27 -12.19 -39.49
CA VAL A 74 -35.17 -12.75 -40.30
C VAL A 74 -35.16 -14.28 -40.17
N TYR A 75 -34.99 -14.97 -41.30
CA TYR A 75 -34.84 -16.42 -41.31
C TYR A 75 -33.47 -16.80 -40.73
N VAL A 76 -33.48 -17.61 -39.67
CA VAL A 76 -32.25 -18.09 -39.01
C VAL A 76 -32.16 -19.58 -39.21
N GLU A 77 -31.16 -20.02 -39.96
CA GLU A 77 -30.91 -21.42 -40.27
C GLU A 77 -30.38 -22.19 -39.07
N THR A 78 -29.37 -21.63 -38.40
CA THR A 78 -28.65 -22.31 -37.33
C THR A 78 -28.32 -21.36 -36.19
N PHE A 79 -28.59 -21.78 -34.97
CA PHE A 79 -28.05 -21.21 -33.74
C PHE A 79 -27.10 -22.23 -33.12
N SER A 80 -25.80 -21.91 -33.08
CA SER A 80 -24.76 -22.82 -32.61
C SER A 80 -24.04 -22.28 -31.39
N ILE A 81 -23.93 -23.10 -30.36
CA ILE A 81 -22.98 -22.89 -29.25
C ILE A 81 -21.75 -23.74 -29.55
N GLY A 82 -20.62 -23.09 -29.78
CA GLY A 82 -19.39 -23.71 -30.26
C GLY A 82 -19.33 -23.89 -31.78
N PHE A 83 -18.16 -24.32 -32.25
CA PHE A 83 -17.86 -24.58 -33.66
C PHE A 83 -17.77 -26.08 -33.98
N GLY A 84 -17.97 -26.41 -35.26
CA GLY A 84 -17.81 -27.76 -35.80
C GLY A 84 -19.09 -28.61 -35.76
N PRO A 85 -18.94 -29.95 -35.84
CA PRO A 85 -20.07 -30.87 -35.80
C PRO A 85 -20.72 -30.85 -34.41
N ALA A 86 -22.04 -31.08 -34.39
CA ALA A 86 -22.78 -31.19 -33.15
C ALA A 86 -22.24 -32.36 -32.30
N ILE A 87 -22.19 -32.16 -30.99
CA ILE A 87 -21.97 -33.25 -30.05
C ILE A 87 -23.11 -34.26 -30.25
N PRO A 88 -22.85 -35.58 -30.30
CA PRO A 88 -23.88 -36.58 -30.51
C PRO A 88 -25.05 -36.41 -29.53
N GLY A 89 -26.27 -36.24 -30.07
CA GLY A 89 -27.48 -36.02 -29.27
C GLY A 89 -27.73 -34.56 -28.83
N CYS A 90 -26.81 -33.62 -29.11
CA CYS A 90 -26.94 -32.21 -28.74
C CYS A 90 -27.31 -31.30 -29.93
N SER A 91 -28.20 -31.78 -30.80
CA SER A 91 -28.80 -30.97 -31.86
C SER A 91 -30.29 -31.26 -31.98
N PHE A 92 -31.11 -30.22 -32.12
CA PHE A 92 -32.53 -30.36 -32.39
C PHE A 92 -33.01 -29.21 -33.27
N LYS A 93 -34.03 -29.48 -34.10
CA LYS A 93 -34.68 -28.44 -34.90
C LYS A 93 -35.97 -28.02 -34.19
N LYS A 94 -36.12 -26.73 -33.92
CA LYS A 94 -37.37 -26.17 -33.36
C LYS A 94 -37.87 -25.08 -34.31
N GLY A 95 -39.01 -25.34 -34.93
CA GLY A 95 -39.50 -24.53 -36.04
C GLY A 95 -38.56 -24.63 -37.25
N GLU A 96 -38.09 -23.48 -37.71
CA GLU A 96 -37.19 -23.38 -38.87
C GLU A 96 -35.70 -23.39 -38.50
N THR A 97 -35.36 -23.16 -37.22
CA THR A 97 -33.97 -23.02 -36.76
C THR A 97 -33.43 -24.34 -36.20
N LEU A 98 -32.22 -24.70 -36.64
CA LEU A 98 -31.42 -25.77 -36.06
C LEU A 98 -30.63 -25.24 -34.87
N TYR A 99 -30.87 -25.81 -33.69
CA TYR A 99 -30.10 -25.53 -32.48
C TYR A 99 -29.09 -26.64 -32.28
N LYS A 100 -27.80 -26.31 -32.09
CA LYS A 100 -26.77 -27.31 -31.81
C LYS A 100 -25.73 -26.82 -30.80
N ILE A 101 -25.20 -27.77 -30.03
CA ILE A 101 -23.98 -27.59 -29.22
C ILE A 101 -22.87 -28.39 -29.90
N ALA A 102 -21.75 -27.74 -30.24
CA ALA A 102 -20.67 -28.33 -31.02
C ALA A 102 -19.43 -28.61 -30.16
N TRP A 103 -18.54 -29.46 -30.68
CA TRP A 103 -17.36 -29.97 -29.94
C TRP A 103 -16.34 -28.90 -29.54
N PHE A 104 -16.28 -27.77 -30.24
CA PHE A 104 -15.34 -26.69 -29.92
C PHE A 104 -16.06 -25.57 -29.18
N PRO A 105 -15.93 -25.47 -27.84
CA PRO A 105 -16.69 -24.53 -27.02
C PRO A 105 -16.21 -23.07 -27.12
N LEU A 106 -15.14 -22.81 -27.88
CA LEU A 106 -14.51 -21.50 -28.04
C LEU A 106 -15.20 -20.67 -29.12
N GLY A 107 -16.51 -20.44 -28.97
CA GLY A 107 -17.27 -19.66 -29.92
C GLY A 107 -18.76 -19.99 -29.99
N GLY A 108 -19.41 -19.43 -30.99
CA GLY A 108 -20.79 -19.65 -31.36
C GLY A 108 -21.06 -18.89 -32.65
N TYR A 109 -22.19 -19.17 -33.28
CA TYR A 109 -22.62 -18.37 -34.42
C TYR A 109 -24.13 -18.47 -34.62
N VAL A 110 -24.71 -17.39 -35.14
CA VAL A 110 -26.05 -17.33 -35.70
C VAL A 110 -25.92 -17.27 -37.21
N LYS A 111 -26.39 -18.30 -37.93
CA LYS A 111 -26.42 -18.28 -39.40
C LYS A 111 -27.75 -17.72 -39.88
N MET A 112 -27.76 -16.48 -40.36
CA MET A 112 -28.94 -15.83 -40.91
C MET A 112 -28.99 -15.95 -42.43
N LEU A 113 -30.20 -16.05 -42.99
CA LEU A 113 -30.38 -16.06 -44.44
C LEU A 113 -29.92 -14.72 -45.03
N GLY A 114 -29.11 -14.76 -46.08
CA GLY A 114 -28.54 -13.57 -46.70
C GLY A 114 -27.35 -12.95 -45.94
N GLU A 115 -26.83 -13.59 -44.90
CA GLU A 115 -25.59 -13.18 -44.22
C GLU A 115 -24.38 -13.88 -44.87
N GLY A 116 -23.66 -13.16 -45.74
CA GLY A 116 -22.47 -13.68 -46.45
C GLY A 116 -22.46 -13.40 -47.96
N THR A 117 -21.39 -13.82 -48.63
CA THR A 117 -21.16 -13.63 -50.08
C THR A 117 -21.62 -14.79 -50.95
N GLU A 118 -22.23 -15.84 -50.39
CA GLU A 118 -22.62 -17.04 -51.14
C GLU A 118 -24.11 -17.00 -51.52
N SER A 119 -24.35 -17.07 -52.84
CA SER A 119 -25.60 -17.17 -53.59
C SER A 119 -26.38 -15.88 -53.87
N GLU A 120 -26.48 -15.54 -55.17
CA GLU A 120 -27.35 -14.50 -55.74
C GLU A 120 -28.82 -14.96 -55.83
N GLU A 121 -29.11 -16.25 -55.59
CA GLU A 121 -30.45 -16.84 -55.69
C GLU A 121 -31.28 -16.72 -54.38
N GLU A 122 -30.67 -16.32 -53.26
CA GLU A 122 -31.34 -16.15 -51.96
C GLU A 122 -31.77 -14.69 -51.67
N ASP A 123 -31.51 -13.76 -52.60
CA ASP A 123 -31.68 -12.31 -52.42
C ASP A 123 -33.13 -11.81 -52.55
N ASP A 124 -34.08 -12.61 -53.05
CA ASP A 124 -35.49 -12.19 -53.18
C ASP A 124 -36.38 -12.52 -51.96
N ASN A 125 -35.85 -13.22 -50.95
CA ASN A 125 -36.64 -13.59 -49.76
C ASN A 125 -36.87 -12.37 -48.84
N PRO A 126 -38.12 -11.93 -48.53
CA PRO A 126 -38.37 -10.82 -47.62
C PRO A 126 -37.86 -11.03 -46.18
N ARG A 127 -37.55 -12.27 -45.81
CA ARG A 127 -36.96 -12.68 -44.53
C ARG A 127 -35.44 -12.81 -44.58
N SER A 128 -34.79 -12.45 -45.70
CA SER A 128 -33.35 -12.29 -45.82
C SER A 128 -32.86 -11.08 -45.02
N PHE A 129 -31.72 -11.22 -44.34
CA PHE A 129 -31.07 -10.15 -43.60
C PHE A 129 -30.80 -8.91 -44.48
N LYS A 130 -30.36 -9.13 -45.73
CA LYS A 130 -30.08 -8.05 -46.70
C LYS A 130 -31.32 -7.22 -47.03
N ASN A 131 -32.49 -7.86 -47.07
CA ASN A 131 -33.76 -7.23 -47.43
C ASN A 131 -34.45 -6.47 -46.29
N LYS A 132 -33.90 -6.55 -45.06
CA LYS A 132 -34.42 -5.74 -43.95
C LYS A 132 -34.03 -4.28 -44.08
N SER A 133 -34.79 -3.40 -43.44
CA SER A 133 -34.45 -1.97 -43.40
C SER A 133 -33.11 -1.73 -42.69
N VAL A 134 -32.46 -0.61 -42.98
CA VAL A 134 -31.13 -0.27 -42.41
C VAL A 134 -31.12 -0.35 -40.89
N TRP A 135 -32.15 0.18 -40.23
CA TRP A 135 -32.22 0.19 -38.76
C TRP A 135 -32.36 -1.23 -38.19
N GLN A 136 -33.09 -2.13 -38.86
CA GLN A 136 -33.24 -3.53 -38.42
C GLN A 136 -31.91 -4.26 -38.52
N ARG A 137 -31.16 -4.07 -39.62
CA ARG A 137 -29.82 -4.65 -39.75
C ARG A 137 -28.86 -4.12 -38.70
N MET A 138 -28.88 -2.80 -38.43
CA MET A 138 -28.07 -2.19 -37.38
C MET A 138 -28.44 -2.72 -35.98
N ALA A 139 -29.73 -2.90 -35.70
CA ALA A 139 -30.20 -3.45 -34.43
C ALA A 139 -29.71 -4.89 -34.24
N ILE A 140 -29.80 -5.73 -35.28
CA ILE A 140 -29.31 -7.12 -35.25
C ILE A 140 -27.80 -7.15 -35.02
N ILE A 141 -27.01 -6.38 -35.78
CA ILE A 141 -25.54 -6.34 -35.63
C ILE A 141 -25.12 -5.81 -34.25
N SER A 142 -25.85 -4.86 -33.68
CA SER A 142 -25.51 -4.29 -32.38
C SER A 142 -25.98 -5.15 -31.20
N ALA A 143 -26.94 -6.05 -31.43
CA ALA A 143 -27.61 -6.80 -30.38
C ALA A 143 -26.66 -7.65 -29.52
N GLY A 144 -25.66 -8.28 -30.13
CA GLY A 144 -24.68 -9.09 -29.38
C GLY A 144 -23.86 -8.25 -28.40
N VAL A 145 -23.37 -7.09 -28.83
CA VAL A 145 -22.61 -6.17 -27.95
C VAL A 145 -23.50 -5.63 -26.84
N ILE A 146 -24.72 -5.20 -27.17
CA ILE A 146 -25.68 -4.70 -26.19
C ILE A 146 -26.02 -5.76 -25.14
N MET A 147 -26.25 -7.01 -25.55
CA MET A 147 -26.52 -8.11 -24.62
C MET A 147 -25.34 -8.40 -23.70
N ASN A 148 -24.09 -8.26 -24.17
CA ASN A 148 -22.93 -8.40 -23.29
C ASN A 148 -22.78 -7.23 -22.31
N VAL A 149 -23.13 -6.01 -22.70
CA VAL A 149 -23.18 -4.87 -21.78
C VAL A 149 -24.23 -5.10 -20.69
N ILE A 150 -25.44 -5.56 -21.08
CA ILE A 150 -26.50 -5.93 -20.14
C ILE A 150 -26.04 -7.05 -19.22
N LEU A 151 -25.42 -8.11 -19.75
CA LEU A 151 -24.88 -9.20 -18.96
C LEU A 151 -23.84 -8.69 -17.96
N GLY A 152 -22.91 -7.83 -18.40
CA GLY A 152 -21.90 -7.23 -17.53
C GLY A 152 -22.53 -6.45 -16.38
N PHE A 153 -23.57 -5.66 -16.67
CA PHE A 153 -24.31 -4.92 -15.65
C PHE A 153 -25.03 -5.84 -14.66
N VAL A 154 -25.69 -6.91 -15.14
CA VAL A 154 -26.35 -7.91 -14.29
C VAL A 154 -25.34 -8.66 -13.43
N CYS A 155 -24.22 -9.10 -14.00
CA CYS A 155 -23.14 -9.75 -13.27
C CYS A 155 -22.53 -8.81 -12.22
N PHE A 156 -22.35 -7.53 -12.54
CA PHE A 156 -21.88 -6.53 -11.60
C PHE A 156 -22.84 -6.40 -10.40
N ILE A 157 -24.15 -6.23 -10.64
CA ILE A 157 -25.16 -6.18 -9.57
C ILE A 157 -25.11 -7.46 -8.74
N PHE A 158 -25.11 -8.63 -9.38
CA PHE A 158 -25.11 -9.91 -8.70
C PHE A 158 -23.89 -10.07 -7.79
N VAL A 159 -22.68 -9.75 -8.28
CA VAL A 159 -21.45 -9.84 -7.49
C VAL A 159 -21.44 -8.80 -6.37
N TYR A 160 -21.85 -7.57 -6.65
CA TYR A 160 -21.90 -6.49 -5.67
C TYR A 160 -22.90 -6.78 -4.53
N GLU A 161 -24.04 -7.42 -4.82
CA GLU A 161 -25.03 -7.80 -3.82
C GLU A 161 -24.59 -9.03 -3.00
N THR A 162 -24.11 -10.07 -3.68
CA THR A 162 -23.75 -11.34 -3.02
C THR A 162 -22.42 -11.25 -2.25
N HIS A 163 -21.39 -10.70 -2.88
CA HIS A 163 -20.04 -10.66 -2.35
C HIS A 163 -19.71 -9.29 -1.74
N GLY A 164 -20.23 -8.19 -2.29
CA GLY A 164 -19.87 -6.83 -1.86
C GLY A 164 -18.49 -6.40 -2.35
N VAL A 165 -18.05 -5.22 -1.91
CA VAL A 165 -16.72 -4.68 -2.18
C VAL A 165 -16.07 -4.27 -0.87
N GLU A 166 -14.88 -4.80 -0.58
CA GLU A 166 -14.09 -4.32 0.53
C GLU A 166 -13.59 -2.90 0.25
N ARG A 167 -13.92 -1.97 1.15
CA ARG A 167 -13.51 -0.57 1.06
C ARG A 167 -12.66 -0.21 2.28
N GLN A 168 -11.56 0.51 2.08
CA GLN A 168 -10.67 0.92 3.16
C GLN A 168 -11.32 2.01 4.02
N LEU A 169 -11.32 1.83 5.35
CA LEU A 169 -11.82 2.83 6.29
C LEU A 169 -10.96 4.11 6.21
N CYS A 170 -11.60 5.27 6.28
CA CYS A 170 -10.93 6.57 6.26
C CYS A 170 -10.35 6.97 7.63
N GLY A 171 -9.52 6.09 8.19
CA GLY A 171 -8.77 6.35 9.43
C GLY A 171 -7.32 6.74 9.16
N VAL A 172 -6.74 7.52 10.07
CA VAL A 172 -5.36 8.01 10.02
C VAL A 172 -4.46 6.99 10.73
N GLY A 173 -3.73 6.16 9.99
CA GLY A 173 -2.82 5.16 10.57
C GLY A 173 -1.42 5.70 10.90
N LEU A 174 -0.89 6.53 10.00
CA LEU A 174 0.41 7.19 10.14
C LEU A 174 0.34 8.54 9.44
N VAL A 175 0.98 9.54 10.02
CA VAL A 175 1.11 10.88 9.46
C VAL A 175 2.54 11.11 8.99
N ASP A 176 2.71 11.50 7.74
CA ASP A 176 4.00 11.88 7.18
C ASP A 176 4.47 13.19 7.81
N VAL A 177 5.67 13.20 8.37
CA VAL A 177 6.18 14.36 9.11
C VAL A 177 6.34 15.56 8.17
N GLY A 178 5.95 16.75 8.63
CA GLY A 178 6.03 18.00 7.86
C GLY A 178 5.00 18.12 6.72
N SER A 179 4.12 17.13 6.55
CA SER A 179 3.00 17.20 5.61
C SER A 179 1.92 18.21 6.03
N PRO A 180 1.00 18.60 5.12
CA PRO A 180 -0.12 19.45 5.48
C PRO A 180 -0.97 18.93 6.66
N ALA A 181 -1.25 17.63 6.72
CA ALA A 181 -1.96 17.04 7.85
C ALA A 181 -1.17 17.11 9.16
N TRP A 182 0.15 16.92 9.10
CA TRP A 182 1.03 17.08 10.26
C TRP A 182 1.05 18.51 10.78
N ILE A 183 1.15 19.50 9.89
CA ILE A 183 1.12 20.94 10.24
C ILE A 183 -0.21 21.29 10.92
N LYS A 184 -1.33 20.77 10.39
CA LYS A 184 -2.68 20.96 10.95
C LYS A 184 -2.92 20.18 12.24
N GLY A 185 -1.96 19.38 12.68
CA GLY A 185 -2.05 18.63 13.92
C GLY A 185 -3.09 17.51 13.88
N VAL A 186 -3.29 16.88 12.73
CA VAL A 186 -4.08 15.64 12.63
C VAL A 186 -3.27 14.50 13.28
N PRO A 187 -3.75 13.86 14.35
CA PRO A 187 -3.03 12.76 14.99
C PRO A 187 -3.34 11.41 14.33
N SER A 188 -2.42 10.46 14.46
CA SER A 188 -2.69 9.05 14.17
C SER A 188 -3.78 8.51 15.11
N GLY A 189 -4.59 7.57 14.62
CA GLY A 189 -5.73 7.00 15.32
C GLY A 189 -7.03 7.80 15.12
N ALA A 190 -6.96 8.97 14.48
CA ALA A 190 -8.13 9.76 14.11
C ALA A 190 -8.94 9.09 12.98
N ILE A 191 -10.23 9.42 12.90
CA ILE A 191 -11.17 8.98 11.88
C ILE A 191 -11.71 10.21 11.16
N ILE A 192 -11.69 10.18 9.83
CA ILE A 192 -12.20 11.27 9.01
C ILE A 192 -13.69 11.04 8.78
N ASP A 193 -14.50 11.90 9.36
CA ASP A 193 -15.97 11.83 9.31
C ASP A 193 -16.54 12.48 8.05
N LYS A 194 -15.84 13.50 7.52
CA LYS A 194 -16.32 14.28 6.37
C LYS A 194 -15.18 14.82 5.52
N ILE A 195 -15.37 14.84 4.20
CA ILE A 195 -14.50 15.48 3.20
C ILE A 195 -15.38 16.32 2.27
N GLY A 196 -15.28 17.64 2.33
CA GLY A 196 -16.18 18.51 1.56
C GLY A 196 -17.63 18.22 1.94
N ASP A 197 -18.46 17.74 1.01
CA ASP A 197 -19.84 17.32 1.27
C ASP A 197 -20.00 15.82 1.54
N THR A 198 -18.95 15.02 1.33
CA THR A 198 -18.97 13.57 1.50
C THR A 198 -18.89 13.20 2.98
N THR A 199 -19.97 12.62 3.52
CA THR A 199 -20.04 12.09 4.89
C THR A 199 -19.65 10.61 4.95
N SER A 200 -19.00 10.20 6.04
CA SER A 200 -18.51 8.82 6.25
C SER A 200 -17.69 8.31 5.05
N PRO A 201 -16.65 9.05 4.62
CA PRO A 201 -15.87 8.68 3.45
C PRO A 201 -15.09 7.39 3.68
N TYR A 202 -14.74 6.73 2.58
CA TYR A 202 -13.68 5.73 2.55
C TYR A 202 -12.34 6.38 2.22
N PHE A 203 -11.25 5.66 2.48
CA PHE A 203 -9.90 6.20 2.28
C PHE A 203 -9.62 6.53 0.80
N ASP A 204 -10.25 5.82 -0.14
CA ASP A 204 -10.14 6.15 -1.57
C ASP A 204 -10.83 7.48 -1.92
N ASP A 205 -11.94 7.83 -1.25
CA ASP A 205 -12.59 9.14 -1.43
C ASP A 205 -11.66 10.29 -1.02
N LEU A 206 -10.88 10.08 0.06
CA LEU A 206 -9.81 11.00 0.46
C LEU A 206 -8.70 11.09 -0.59
N LYS A 207 -8.20 9.95 -1.08
CA LYS A 207 -7.19 9.92 -2.14
C LYS A 207 -7.66 10.67 -3.38
N TYR A 208 -8.90 10.45 -3.82
CA TYR A 208 -9.46 11.11 -4.99
C TYR A 208 -9.64 12.61 -4.76
N SER A 209 -10.22 13.02 -3.62
CA SER A 209 -10.41 14.44 -3.28
C SER A 209 -9.07 15.19 -3.24
N VAL A 210 -8.04 14.56 -2.67
CA VAL A 210 -6.69 15.13 -2.65
C VAL A 210 -6.08 15.18 -4.05
N SER A 211 -6.12 14.06 -4.79
CA SER A 211 -5.44 13.96 -6.09
C SER A 211 -6.06 14.84 -7.18
N LEU A 212 -7.38 15.05 -7.12
CA LEU A 212 -8.14 15.85 -8.09
C LEU A 212 -8.24 17.33 -7.71
N SER A 213 -7.73 17.72 -6.54
CA SER A 213 -7.74 19.13 -6.13
C SER A 213 -6.98 20.03 -7.12
N SER A 214 -7.41 21.27 -7.21
CA SER A 214 -6.73 22.33 -7.96
C SER A 214 -5.57 22.91 -7.17
N LYS A 215 -4.69 23.65 -7.85
CA LYS A 215 -3.60 24.37 -7.18
C LYS A 215 -4.17 25.43 -6.22
N ASN A 216 -3.66 25.46 -4.99
CA ASN A 216 -4.11 26.34 -3.90
C ASN A 216 -5.56 26.06 -3.42
N GLU A 217 -6.16 24.94 -3.83
CA GLU A 217 -7.46 24.53 -3.31
C GLU A 217 -7.31 23.97 -1.88
N THR A 218 -8.17 24.41 -0.97
CA THR A 218 -8.25 23.90 0.39
C THR A 218 -9.38 22.89 0.52
N LEU A 219 -9.09 21.73 1.09
CA LEU A 219 -10.08 20.71 1.42
C LEU A 219 -10.56 20.92 2.86
N ASN A 220 -11.88 20.91 3.05
CA ASN A 220 -12.49 20.89 4.37
C ASN A 220 -12.60 19.43 4.84
N LEU A 221 -11.95 19.12 5.95
CA LEU A 221 -12.00 17.80 6.58
C LEU A 221 -12.57 17.93 7.99
N VAL A 222 -13.48 17.04 8.34
CA VAL A 222 -13.90 16.85 9.73
C VAL A 222 -13.35 15.51 10.19
N TYR A 223 -12.64 15.49 11.32
CA TYR A 223 -12.14 14.26 11.92
C TYR A 223 -12.38 14.27 13.43
N HIS A 224 -12.48 13.08 14.02
CA HIS A 224 -12.44 12.92 15.48
C HIS A 224 -11.37 11.92 15.88
N VAL A 225 -10.89 12.05 17.11
CA VAL A 225 -10.15 10.98 17.79
C VAL A 225 -11.17 10.22 18.64
N PRO A 226 -11.14 8.88 18.70
CA PRO A 226 -12.08 8.13 19.52
C PRO A 226 -12.12 8.65 20.98
N GLY A 227 -13.31 9.03 21.45
CA GLY A 227 -13.51 9.64 22.77
C GLY A 227 -13.30 11.15 22.86
N GLU A 228 -13.00 11.82 21.74
CA GLU A 228 -12.90 13.28 21.63
C GLU A 228 -13.94 13.86 20.67
N GLU A 229 -14.23 15.15 20.83
CA GLU A 229 -15.10 15.90 19.92
C GLU A 229 -14.49 16.02 18.52
N ALA A 230 -15.37 16.08 17.51
CA ALA A 230 -14.98 16.28 16.12
C ALA A 230 -14.34 17.66 15.91
N ARG A 231 -13.37 17.72 15.00
CA ARG A 231 -12.59 18.91 14.66
C ARG A 231 -12.69 19.18 13.17
N ASP A 232 -13.03 20.42 12.83
CA ASP A 232 -13.04 20.93 11.46
C ASP A 232 -11.68 21.55 11.14
N ILE A 233 -11.09 21.17 10.02
CA ILE A 233 -9.84 21.71 9.53
C ILE A 233 -9.89 21.96 8.02
N GLN A 234 -9.18 23.01 7.60
CA GLN A 234 -8.90 23.28 6.19
C GLN A 234 -7.47 22.87 5.87
N ILE A 235 -7.29 22.00 4.88
CA ILE A 235 -5.97 21.53 4.44
C ILE A 235 -5.75 21.87 2.97
N GLU A 236 -4.66 22.59 2.67
CA GLU A 236 -4.14 22.75 1.30
C GLU A 236 -3.19 21.58 0.96
N PRO A 237 -3.48 20.75 -0.07
CA PRO A 237 -2.57 19.68 -0.45
C PRO A 237 -1.26 20.19 -1.05
N ARG A 238 -0.14 19.63 -0.59
CA ARG A 238 1.22 19.94 -1.06
C ARG A 238 1.45 19.40 -2.47
N ARG A 239 2.22 20.15 -3.27
CA ARG A 239 2.68 19.77 -4.62
C ARG A 239 4.16 20.10 -4.76
N GLU A 240 5.02 19.16 -4.41
CA GLU A 240 6.47 19.27 -4.66
C GLU A 240 6.91 18.49 -5.89
N LYS A 241 8.12 18.78 -6.39
CA LYS A 241 8.68 18.14 -7.59
C LYS A 241 8.75 16.62 -7.50
N ASP A 242 8.93 16.09 -6.28
CA ASP A 242 9.07 14.66 -6.01
C ASP A 242 7.72 13.99 -5.67
N ASP A 243 6.65 14.77 -5.50
CA ASP A 243 5.29 14.27 -5.29
C ASP A 243 4.67 13.89 -6.66
N GLN A 244 4.29 12.62 -6.85
CA GLN A 244 3.65 12.17 -8.10
C GLN A 244 2.25 12.76 -8.30
N TYR A 245 1.57 13.02 -7.21
CA TYR A 245 0.23 13.59 -7.10
C TYR A 245 0.19 14.47 -5.85
N PRO A 246 -0.77 15.38 -5.74
CA PRO A 246 -0.98 16.16 -4.52
C PRO A 246 -1.03 15.29 -3.27
N VAL A 247 -0.46 15.78 -2.16
CA VAL A 247 -0.43 15.01 -0.91
C VAL A 247 -0.81 15.85 0.30
N ILE A 248 -1.53 15.21 1.24
CA ILE A 248 -1.76 15.75 2.59
C ILE A 248 -0.98 14.98 3.67
N GLY A 249 -0.33 13.86 3.30
CA GLY A 249 0.54 13.07 4.20
C GLY A 249 -0.20 12.19 5.20
N ILE A 250 -1.39 11.70 4.86
CA ILE A 250 -2.14 10.72 5.66
C ILE A 250 -1.98 9.34 5.04
N MET A 251 -1.65 8.34 5.85
CA MET A 251 -1.70 6.92 5.49
C MET A 251 -2.90 6.25 6.16
N PRO A 252 -3.50 5.21 5.54
CA PRO A 252 -4.69 4.57 6.09
C PRO A 252 -4.38 3.85 7.39
N ILE A 253 -5.38 3.74 8.26
CA ILE A 253 -5.32 2.88 9.44
C ILE A 253 -5.29 1.40 9.02
N PHE A 254 -4.47 0.61 9.71
CA PHE A 254 -4.39 -0.82 9.53
C PHE A 254 -5.34 -1.54 10.47
N GLU A 255 -5.72 -2.77 10.15
CA GLU A 255 -6.36 -3.70 11.08
C GLU A 255 -5.32 -4.67 11.66
N PRO A 256 -5.55 -5.24 12.85
CA PRO A 256 -4.64 -6.20 13.49
C PRO A 256 -4.72 -7.57 12.80
N LYS A 257 -4.62 -7.60 11.48
CA LYS A 257 -4.76 -8.77 10.63
C LYS A 257 -3.62 -8.81 9.63
N LEU A 258 -2.98 -9.97 9.56
CA LEU A 258 -1.88 -10.23 8.65
C LEU A 258 -2.41 -10.52 7.24
N PRO A 259 -1.64 -10.24 6.19
CA PRO A 259 -2.03 -10.50 4.81
C PRO A 259 -2.46 -11.96 4.58
N PRO A 260 -3.41 -12.21 3.66
CA PRO A 260 -3.87 -13.57 3.35
C PRO A 260 -2.81 -14.41 2.64
N LYS A 261 -2.94 -15.74 2.69
CA LYS A 261 -2.01 -16.68 2.02
C LYS A 261 -1.87 -16.45 0.52
N SER A 262 -2.85 -15.81 -0.13
CA SER A 262 -2.81 -15.48 -1.56
C SER A 262 -1.62 -14.57 -1.93
N VAL A 263 -1.11 -13.76 -0.99
CA VAL A 263 0.04 -12.89 -1.23
C VAL A 263 1.40 -13.56 -0.96
N ARG A 264 1.42 -14.86 -0.61
CA ARG A 264 2.67 -15.58 -0.27
C ARG A 264 3.72 -15.61 -1.38
N LYS A 265 3.29 -15.40 -2.64
CA LYS A 265 4.19 -15.31 -3.79
C LYS A 265 4.94 -13.98 -3.84
N ALA A 266 4.37 -12.92 -3.26
CA ALA A 266 5.00 -11.60 -3.18
C ALA A 266 5.76 -11.39 -1.86
N MET A 267 5.45 -12.19 -0.84
CA MET A 267 5.94 -12.03 0.52
C MET A 267 6.10 -13.41 1.16
N ARG A 268 7.30 -13.77 1.64
CA ARG A 268 7.57 -15.11 2.17
C ARG A 268 7.05 -15.33 3.58
N ILE A 269 7.10 -14.29 4.41
CA ILE A 269 6.57 -14.27 5.78
C ILE A 269 5.77 -12.98 5.98
N PRO A 270 4.71 -12.97 6.82
CA PRO A 270 3.87 -11.79 7.03
C PRO A 270 4.52 -10.77 7.99
N ALA A 271 5.83 -10.59 7.89
CA ALA A 271 6.65 -9.72 8.73
C ALA A 271 7.87 -9.22 7.92
N VAL A 272 8.40 -8.06 8.29
CA VAL A 272 9.66 -7.55 7.74
C VAL A 272 10.78 -8.52 8.11
N ARG A 273 11.63 -8.91 7.15
CA ARG A 273 12.75 -9.82 7.39
C ARG A 273 13.68 -9.23 8.47
N GLU A 274 14.21 -10.10 9.33
CA GLU A 274 15.04 -9.72 10.48
C GLU A 274 14.33 -8.82 11.52
N SER A 275 13.01 -8.63 11.47
CA SER A 275 12.28 -7.94 12.54
C SER A 275 12.06 -8.80 13.78
N ALA A 276 11.57 -8.17 14.86
CA ALA A 276 11.12 -8.90 16.04
C ALA A 276 9.97 -9.87 15.72
N ALA A 277 9.02 -9.48 14.88
CA ALA A 277 7.91 -10.33 14.44
C ALA A 277 8.40 -11.53 13.61
N ALA A 278 9.40 -11.34 12.74
CA ALA A 278 10.02 -12.45 11.99
C ALA A 278 10.73 -13.47 12.89
N ARG A 279 11.19 -13.04 14.07
CA ARG A 279 11.82 -13.90 15.09
C ARG A 279 10.83 -14.46 16.13
N ALA A 280 9.53 -14.19 15.98
CA ALA A 280 8.53 -14.62 16.94
C ALA A 280 8.37 -16.15 16.97
N GLN A 281 7.96 -16.68 18.12
CA GLN A 281 7.83 -18.12 18.36
C GLN A 281 6.50 -18.48 19.05
N PRO A 282 5.68 -19.38 18.46
CA PRO A 282 5.76 -19.87 17.07
C PRO A 282 5.65 -18.72 16.05
N PRO A 283 6.04 -18.92 14.79
CA PRO A 283 5.96 -17.86 13.79
C PRO A 283 4.51 -17.45 13.51
N PHE A 284 4.35 -16.18 13.14
CA PHE A 284 3.11 -15.69 12.54
C PHE A 284 2.84 -16.39 11.20
N ASP A 285 1.57 -16.65 10.90
CA ASP A 285 1.12 -17.20 9.63
C ASP A 285 0.25 -16.17 8.88
N PHE A 286 0.17 -16.32 7.57
CA PHE A 286 -0.68 -15.49 6.73
C PHE A 286 -2.16 -15.65 7.13
N GLY A 287 -2.85 -14.53 7.26
CA GLY A 287 -4.25 -14.46 7.68
C GLY A 287 -4.47 -14.45 9.20
N ASP A 288 -3.41 -14.55 10.02
CA ASP A 288 -3.52 -14.41 11.47
C ASP A 288 -4.18 -13.06 11.84
N LYS A 289 -5.19 -13.11 12.71
CA LYS A 289 -5.79 -11.91 13.31
C LYS A 289 -5.39 -11.81 14.77
N ILE A 290 -4.68 -10.75 15.16
CA ILE A 290 -4.29 -10.51 16.55
C ILE A 290 -5.55 -10.10 17.32
N ILE A 291 -5.88 -10.88 18.36
CA ILE A 291 -7.09 -10.72 19.18
C ILE A 291 -6.77 -10.34 20.62
N ALA A 292 -5.55 -10.56 21.09
CA ALA A 292 -5.10 -10.18 22.43
C ALA A 292 -3.59 -9.93 22.42
N ALA A 293 -3.11 -9.11 23.35
CA ALA A 293 -1.68 -8.84 23.53
C ALA A 293 -1.34 -8.59 25.00
N THR A 294 -0.05 -8.67 25.35
CA THR A 294 0.44 -8.33 26.70
C THR A 294 -0.10 -7.00 27.17
N ASP A 295 -0.65 -6.97 28.39
CA ASP A 295 -1.10 -5.75 29.03
C ASP A 295 0.10 -4.91 29.51
N PRO A 296 0.28 -3.66 29.05
CA PRO A 296 1.37 -2.81 29.52
C PRO A 296 1.31 -2.50 31.02
N ALA A 297 0.13 -2.46 31.63
CA ALA A 297 -0.06 -2.22 33.05
C ALA A 297 0.23 -3.48 33.89
N ASN A 298 0.02 -4.67 33.32
CA ASN A 298 0.35 -5.95 33.94
C ASN A 298 1.02 -6.89 32.93
N PRO A 299 2.36 -6.79 32.73
CA PRO A 299 3.07 -7.55 31.70
C PRO A 299 3.00 -9.08 31.83
N ALA A 300 2.52 -9.61 32.96
CA ALA A 300 2.28 -11.03 33.18
C ALA A 300 0.96 -11.51 32.54
N GLN A 301 0.07 -10.61 32.14
CA GLN A 301 -1.24 -10.92 31.57
C GLN A 301 -1.30 -10.61 30.08
N VAL A 302 -2.11 -11.38 29.36
CA VAL A 302 -2.49 -11.15 27.96
C VAL A 302 -3.97 -10.84 27.95
N THR A 303 -4.33 -9.62 27.59
CA THR A 303 -5.72 -9.14 27.61
C THR A 303 -6.25 -8.97 26.19
N PRO A 304 -7.54 -9.25 25.92
CA PRO A 304 -8.14 -9.03 24.61
C PRO A 304 -7.95 -7.60 24.11
N LEU A 305 -7.88 -7.44 22.79
CA LEU A 305 -8.04 -6.15 22.14
C LEU A 305 -9.53 -5.78 22.12
N PRO A 306 -9.88 -4.48 22.26
CA PRO A 306 -11.25 -4.01 22.18
C PRO A 306 -11.87 -4.29 20.80
N ALA A 307 -13.20 -4.39 20.74
CA ALA A 307 -13.89 -4.56 19.45
C ALA A 307 -13.87 -3.25 18.64
N ASP A 308 -13.95 -2.12 19.34
CA ASP A 308 -13.79 -0.77 18.82
C ASP A 308 -12.30 -0.39 18.75
N HIS A 309 -11.88 0.09 17.58
CA HIS A 309 -10.51 0.58 17.33
C HIS A 309 -9.37 -0.34 17.84
N PRO A 310 -9.37 -1.66 17.54
CA PRO A 310 -8.38 -2.58 18.08
C PRO A 310 -6.93 -2.24 17.70
N MET A 311 -6.73 -1.61 16.53
CA MET A 311 -5.40 -1.16 16.10
C MET A 311 -4.86 -0.04 16.98
N ASN A 312 -5.70 0.92 17.39
CA ASN A 312 -5.28 2.02 18.24
C ASN A 312 -4.78 1.50 19.60
N GLU A 313 -5.51 0.54 20.18
CA GLU A 313 -5.07 -0.10 21.42
C GLU A 313 -3.81 -0.95 21.22
N LEU A 314 -3.73 -1.75 20.16
CA LEU A 314 -2.53 -2.56 19.87
C LEU A 314 -1.28 -1.66 19.74
N GLN A 315 -1.41 -0.53 19.03
CA GLN A 315 -0.33 0.43 18.88
C GLN A 315 0.05 1.09 20.22
N ARG A 316 -0.93 1.44 21.07
CA ARG A 316 -0.67 1.94 22.42
C ARG A 316 0.17 0.93 23.21
N ARG A 317 -0.17 -0.36 23.14
CA ARG A 317 0.59 -1.43 23.79
C ARG A 317 2.00 -1.56 23.22
N PHE A 318 2.18 -1.44 21.90
CA PHE A 318 3.50 -1.44 21.26
C PHE A 318 4.40 -0.32 21.78
N ASN A 319 3.85 0.91 21.88
CA ASN A 319 4.59 2.05 22.40
C ASN A 319 4.99 1.86 23.88
N LEU A 320 4.05 1.45 24.74
CA LEU A 320 4.32 1.29 26.18
C LEU A 320 5.23 0.08 26.51
N LEU A 321 5.33 -0.88 25.59
CA LEU A 321 6.20 -2.05 25.70
C LEU A 321 7.42 -1.99 24.76
N ALA A 322 7.76 -0.80 24.23
CA ALA A 322 8.97 -0.62 23.42
C ALA A 322 10.20 -1.18 24.15
N GLY A 323 11.03 -1.95 23.44
CA GLY A 323 12.23 -2.59 24.02
C GLY A 323 11.96 -3.74 25.02
N LYS A 324 10.70 -4.10 25.25
CA LYS A 324 10.29 -5.25 26.08
C LYS A 324 9.72 -6.38 25.21
N PRO A 325 9.85 -7.65 25.62
CA PRO A 325 9.16 -8.75 24.95
C PRO A 325 7.64 -8.62 25.15
N MET A 326 6.86 -9.24 24.28
CA MET A 326 5.41 -9.30 24.41
C MET A 326 4.85 -10.62 23.89
N VAL A 327 3.68 -10.98 24.38
CA VAL A 327 2.90 -12.13 23.95
C VAL A 327 1.68 -11.63 23.21
N MET A 328 1.38 -12.23 22.07
CA MET A 328 0.18 -11.96 21.28
C MET A 328 -0.62 -13.25 21.14
N GLN A 329 -1.94 -13.16 21.23
CA GLN A 329 -2.81 -14.26 20.80
C GLN A 329 -3.40 -13.91 19.45
N VAL A 330 -3.31 -14.85 18.52
CA VAL A 330 -3.87 -14.73 17.18
C VAL A 330 -4.98 -15.74 16.97
N ALA A 331 -6.07 -15.30 16.36
CA ALA A 331 -7.06 -16.15 15.73
C ALA A 331 -6.49 -16.64 14.40
N ARG A 332 -6.16 -17.95 14.34
CA ARG A 332 -5.66 -18.60 13.12
C ARG A 332 -6.75 -19.47 12.52
N GLN A 333 -7.01 -19.29 11.23
CA GLN A 333 -7.90 -20.15 10.46
C GLN A 333 -7.06 -21.14 9.66
N GLU A 334 -6.99 -22.40 10.12
CA GLU A 334 -6.33 -23.46 9.36
C GLU A 334 -7.20 -23.88 8.16
N GLU A 335 -6.57 -24.27 7.06
CA GLU A 335 -7.19 -24.45 5.72
C GLU A 335 -8.30 -25.53 5.67
N GLN A 336 -8.57 -26.23 6.78
CA GLN A 336 -9.56 -27.31 6.90
C GLN A 336 -10.25 -27.36 8.28
N ALA A 337 -10.00 -26.38 9.16
CA ALA A 337 -10.57 -26.38 10.51
C ALA A 337 -11.87 -25.56 10.56
N GLU A 338 -12.96 -26.17 11.05
CA GLU A 338 -14.23 -25.47 11.30
C GLU A 338 -14.12 -24.46 12.46
N THR A 339 -13.11 -24.59 13.33
CA THR A 339 -12.91 -23.78 14.53
C THR A 339 -11.62 -22.98 14.48
N VAL A 340 -11.72 -21.67 14.72
CA VAL A 340 -10.58 -20.76 14.91
C VAL A 340 -9.93 -21.06 16.27
N THR A 341 -8.67 -21.50 16.27
CA THR A 341 -7.92 -21.75 17.51
C THR A 341 -7.05 -20.54 17.85
N PRO A 342 -7.07 -20.05 19.11
CA PRO A 342 -6.14 -19.04 19.57
C PRO A 342 -4.71 -19.61 19.65
N VAL A 343 -3.78 -19.05 18.87
CA VAL A 343 -2.35 -19.39 18.94
C VAL A 343 -1.64 -18.30 19.74
N THR A 344 -0.88 -18.71 20.76
CA THR A 344 -0.09 -17.78 21.58
C THR A 344 1.32 -17.65 21.02
N ILE A 345 1.69 -16.44 20.61
CA ILE A 345 2.95 -16.09 19.95
C ILE A 345 3.80 -15.21 20.88
N LYS A 346 5.04 -15.61 21.14
CA LYS A 346 6.03 -14.79 21.87
C LYS A 346 6.83 -13.95 20.88
N VAL A 347 6.79 -12.65 21.05
CA VAL A 347 7.50 -11.67 20.21
C VAL A 347 8.65 -11.07 21.04
N PRO A 348 9.91 -11.18 20.59
CA PRO A 348 11.04 -10.58 21.28
C PRO A 348 10.98 -9.03 21.26
N PRO A 349 11.81 -8.35 22.07
CA PRO A 349 12.01 -6.91 21.94
C PRO A 349 12.43 -6.49 20.52
N ALA A 350 12.09 -5.26 20.16
CA ALA A 350 12.53 -4.59 18.94
C ALA A 350 13.36 -3.35 19.28
N PHE A 351 14.35 -3.08 18.45
CA PHE A 351 15.29 -1.96 18.57
C PHE A 351 15.51 -1.32 17.21
N HIS A 352 15.94 -0.06 17.20
CA HIS A 352 16.23 0.64 15.96
C HIS A 352 17.48 0.07 15.27
N TYR A 353 17.38 -0.11 13.97
CA TYR A 353 18.53 -0.38 13.11
C TYR A 353 19.28 0.92 12.82
N THR A 354 20.57 0.96 13.11
CA THR A 354 21.43 2.12 12.88
C THR A 354 22.63 1.73 12.04
N LEU A 355 23.32 2.71 11.45
CA LEU A 355 24.63 2.50 10.83
C LEU A 355 25.69 2.81 11.91
N PRO A 356 26.31 1.79 12.54
CA PRO A 356 27.07 2.00 13.77
C PRO A 356 28.19 3.03 13.63
N GLY A 357 28.13 4.06 14.47
CA GLY A 357 29.11 5.14 14.54
C GLY A 357 28.99 6.23 13.48
N LEU A 358 28.05 6.13 12.55
CA LEU A 358 27.71 7.23 11.64
C LEU A 358 26.83 8.25 12.37
N ARG A 359 27.17 9.54 12.28
CA ARG A 359 26.33 10.63 12.77
C ARG A 359 26.16 11.72 11.73
N MET A 360 24.92 12.15 11.53
CA MET A 360 24.57 13.15 10.52
C MET A 360 24.45 14.56 11.10
N GLN A 361 24.54 15.55 10.23
CA GLN A 361 24.39 16.95 10.60
C GLN A 361 22.92 17.37 10.73
N MET A 362 22.63 18.14 11.78
CA MET A 362 21.33 18.81 11.97
C MET A 362 21.06 19.85 10.86
N GLY A 363 19.87 19.81 10.29
CA GLY A 363 19.40 20.74 9.26
C GLY A 363 18.41 21.79 9.78
N LEU A 364 17.75 22.45 8.82
CA LEU A 364 16.77 23.51 9.05
C LEU A 364 15.47 22.96 9.62
N ILE A 365 14.81 23.71 10.50
CA ILE A 365 13.40 23.53 10.83
C ILE A 365 12.57 23.84 9.57
N THR A 366 11.78 22.87 9.11
CA THR A 366 11.00 22.99 7.87
C THR A 366 9.50 22.91 8.10
N ALA A 367 9.04 22.46 9.27
CA ALA A 367 7.63 22.49 9.62
C ALA A 367 7.43 22.74 11.11
N LEU A 368 6.35 23.44 11.43
CA LEU A 368 5.87 23.67 12.78
C LEU A 368 4.39 23.32 12.83
N ARG A 369 3.98 22.54 13.83
CA ARG A 369 2.59 22.16 14.03
C ARG A 369 1.81 23.32 14.61
N GLU A 370 0.66 23.65 14.01
CA GLU A 370 -0.21 24.73 14.46
C GLU A 370 -0.61 24.55 15.93
N GLY A 371 -0.61 25.67 16.66
CA GLY A 371 -0.93 25.69 18.10
C GLY A 371 0.14 25.13 19.04
N SER A 372 1.23 24.55 18.53
CA SER A 372 2.33 24.04 19.36
C SER A 372 3.14 25.16 20.05
N ALA A 373 3.92 24.80 21.07
CA ALA A 373 4.82 25.75 21.71
C ALA A 373 5.88 26.29 20.74
N ALA A 374 6.42 25.42 19.88
CA ALA A 374 7.42 25.79 18.89
C ALA A 374 6.87 26.77 17.83
N ALA A 375 5.64 26.55 17.35
CA ALA A 375 5.01 27.39 16.33
C ALA A 375 4.84 28.87 16.73
N LYS A 376 4.89 29.18 18.03
CA LYS A 376 4.72 30.55 18.55
C LYS A 376 6.00 31.39 18.46
N VAL A 377 7.16 30.75 18.40
CA VAL A 377 8.46 31.41 18.65
C VAL A 377 9.57 31.03 17.68
N LEU A 378 9.41 29.92 16.96
CA LEU A 378 10.37 29.44 15.95
C LEU A 378 9.92 29.75 14.53
N LYS A 379 10.87 29.73 13.61
CA LYS A 379 10.65 29.86 12.17
C LYS A 379 10.88 28.55 11.44
N ALA A 380 9.88 28.11 10.69
CA ALA A 380 10.03 27.07 9.68
C ALA A 380 10.47 27.69 8.35
N ARG A 381 11.18 26.92 7.53
CA ARG A 381 11.56 27.30 6.17
C ARG A 381 10.33 27.66 5.34
N ASP A 382 10.38 28.80 4.65
CA ASP A 382 9.38 29.23 3.69
C ASP A 382 9.99 29.31 2.29
N LEU A 383 9.65 28.33 1.46
CA LEU A 383 10.12 28.26 0.08
C LEU A 383 9.52 29.35 -0.81
N LYS A 384 8.30 29.84 -0.51
CA LYS A 384 7.63 30.90 -1.27
C LYS A 384 8.27 32.26 -0.97
N ALA A 385 8.61 32.50 0.30
CA ALA A 385 9.27 33.73 0.73
C ALA A 385 10.81 33.71 0.57
N ASN A 386 11.40 32.57 0.20
CA ASN A 386 12.85 32.35 0.15
C ASN A 386 13.53 32.64 1.50
N GLU A 387 12.87 32.23 2.59
CA GLU A 387 13.35 32.36 3.96
C GLU A 387 13.77 30.99 4.50
N ASP A 388 14.95 30.95 5.13
CA ASP A 388 15.43 29.76 5.80
C ASP A 388 14.78 29.64 7.18
N GLY A 389 14.48 28.41 7.58
CA GLY A 389 14.05 28.13 8.95
C GLY A 389 15.21 28.23 9.95
N ASP A 390 14.88 28.19 11.23
CA ASP A 390 15.87 28.14 12.30
C ASP A 390 16.65 26.80 12.27
N ILE A 391 17.88 26.74 12.80
CA ILE A 391 18.59 25.47 13.06
C ILE A 391 18.72 25.26 14.57
N LEU A 392 18.40 24.06 15.04
CA LEU A 392 18.61 23.66 16.43
C LEU A 392 20.11 23.54 16.72
N LYS A 393 20.66 24.42 17.58
CA LYS A 393 22.06 24.37 18.01
C LYS A 393 22.25 23.37 19.15
N TRP A 394 21.44 23.50 20.19
CA TRP A 394 21.32 22.52 21.28
C TRP A 394 19.99 22.68 22.01
N LEU A 395 19.66 21.64 22.77
CA LEU A 395 18.48 21.59 23.62
C LEU A 395 18.92 21.24 25.05
N GLU A 396 18.34 21.91 26.03
CA GLU A 396 18.64 21.72 27.44
C GLU A 396 17.38 21.33 28.19
N VAL A 397 17.55 20.33 29.06
CA VAL A 397 16.51 19.82 29.95
C VAL A 397 17.10 19.56 31.33
N ASN A 398 16.24 19.47 32.34
CA ASN A 398 16.65 19.04 33.68
C ASN A 398 16.23 17.59 33.89
N ASP A 399 17.15 16.72 34.29
CA ASP A 399 16.82 15.35 34.67
C ASP A 399 15.94 15.31 35.94
N ALA A 400 15.48 14.11 36.33
CA ALA A 400 14.65 13.94 37.51
C ALA A 400 15.33 14.31 38.85
N ALA A 401 16.65 14.45 38.86
CA ALA A 401 17.46 14.89 40.01
C ALA A 401 17.78 16.40 39.93
N GLY A 402 17.37 17.11 38.87
CA GLY A 402 17.61 18.52 38.67
C GLY A 402 18.93 18.86 37.98
N HIS A 403 19.71 17.87 37.53
CA HIS A 403 20.93 18.13 36.75
C HIS A 403 20.58 18.55 35.33
N LYS A 404 21.32 19.51 34.79
CA LYS A 404 21.12 19.98 33.42
C LYS A 404 21.76 19.02 32.44
N ILE A 405 21.01 18.60 31.44
CA ILE A 405 21.49 17.84 30.28
C ILE A 405 21.41 18.77 29.07
N ARG A 406 22.50 18.88 28.32
CA ARG A 406 22.54 19.60 27.03
C ARG A 406 22.78 18.62 25.90
N TYR A 407 21.78 18.44 25.05
CA TYR A 407 21.88 17.68 23.80
C TYR A 407 22.49 18.55 22.71
N VAL A 408 23.63 18.14 22.18
CA VAL A 408 24.37 18.87 21.15
C VAL A 408 24.41 18.02 19.88
N THR A 409 24.19 18.67 18.74
CA THR A 409 24.03 18.02 17.43
C THR A 409 25.22 18.27 16.49
N SER A 410 26.25 19.01 16.95
CA SER A 410 27.55 19.17 16.27
C SER A 410 28.74 18.80 17.19
N PRO A 411 29.70 17.97 16.73
CA PRO A 411 30.83 17.50 17.54
C PRO A 411 31.98 18.52 17.60
N THR A 412 32.01 19.48 16.67
CA THR A 412 33.05 20.52 16.53
C THR A 412 32.81 21.73 17.43
N GLU A 413 31.77 21.69 18.26
CA GLU A 413 31.43 22.76 19.20
C GLU A 413 32.48 22.85 20.32
N THR A 414 33.28 23.92 20.28
CA THR A 414 34.36 24.24 21.22
C THR A 414 33.91 25.13 22.38
N GLU A 415 32.64 25.54 22.44
CA GLU A 415 32.12 26.32 23.56
C GLU A 415 32.35 25.58 24.89
N VAL A 416 33.00 26.29 25.83
CA VAL A 416 33.20 25.85 27.21
C VAL A 416 31.84 25.85 27.89
N VAL A 417 31.30 24.65 28.12
CA VAL A 417 30.05 24.48 28.86
C VAL A 417 30.37 24.61 30.36
N ALA A 418 29.47 25.24 31.12
CA ALA A 418 29.59 25.32 32.57
C ALA A 418 29.70 23.89 33.17
N PRO A 419 30.52 23.68 34.23
CA PRO A 419 30.79 22.34 34.77
C PRO A 419 29.55 21.60 35.29
N ASP A 420 28.45 22.31 35.57
CA ASP A 420 27.18 21.78 36.05
C ASP A 420 26.25 21.21 34.96
N ILE A 421 26.66 21.28 33.69
CA ILE A 421 25.86 20.80 32.55
C ILE A 421 26.49 19.53 31.97
N ASN A 422 25.71 18.44 31.98
CA ASN A 422 26.08 17.20 31.30
C ASN A 422 25.85 17.33 29.79
N LYS A 423 26.94 17.44 29.00
CA LYS A 423 26.89 17.54 27.54
C LYS A 423 26.73 16.15 26.92
N VAL A 424 25.65 15.93 26.19
CA VAL A 424 25.36 14.69 25.45
C VAL A 424 25.39 14.99 23.96
N TYR A 425 26.34 14.39 23.25
CA TYR A 425 26.37 14.47 21.80
C TYR A 425 25.46 13.39 21.20
N VAL A 426 24.45 13.80 20.43
CA VAL A 426 23.38 12.93 19.95
C VAL A 426 23.18 13.08 18.44
N ASP A 427 22.95 11.95 17.77
CA ASP A 427 22.53 11.95 16.36
C ASP A 427 21.16 12.63 16.22
N PRO A 428 20.95 13.54 15.24
CA PRO A 428 19.66 14.17 15.01
C PRO A 428 18.49 13.19 14.84
N MET A 429 18.71 11.97 14.33
CA MET A 429 17.67 10.94 14.24
C MET A 429 17.29 10.36 15.60
N ARG A 430 18.21 10.37 16.57
CA ARG A 430 18.03 9.82 17.91
C ARG A 430 17.51 10.85 18.92
N LEU A 431 17.76 12.12 18.66
CA LEU A 431 17.34 13.23 19.53
C LEU A 431 15.86 13.16 19.98
N PRO A 432 14.87 12.85 19.13
CA PRO A 432 13.47 12.77 19.56
C PRO A 432 13.25 11.72 20.66
N TYR A 433 13.87 10.55 20.51
CA TYR A 433 13.78 9.47 21.50
C TYR A 433 14.43 9.86 22.84
N GLU A 434 15.59 10.53 22.83
CA GLU A 434 16.21 10.98 24.09
C GLU A 434 15.33 11.98 24.85
N LEU A 435 14.63 12.87 24.12
CA LEU A 435 13.69 13.81 24.71
C LEU A 435 12.40 13.14 25.19
N GLU A 436 11.87 12.17 24.45
CA GLU A 436 10.71 11.38 24.90
C GLU A 436 11.03 10.59 26.17
N LYS A 437 12.22 9.98 26.22
CA LYS A 437 12.71 9.29 27.42
C LYS A 437 12.82 10.25 28.60
N TRP A 438 13.45 11.41 28.40
CA TRP A 438 13.50 12.45 29.42
C TRP A 438 12.09 12.86 29.88
N ALA A 439 11.18 13.14 28.95
CA ALA A 439 9.82 13.60 29.24
C ALA A 439 9.00 12.54 30.00
N ALA A 440 9.26 11.24 29.78
CA ALA A 440 8.63 10.16 30.53
C ALA A 440 9.11 10.06 31.99
N GLU A 441 10.35 10.50 32.27
CA GLU A 441 10.98 10.46 33.60
C GLU A 441 10.87 11.79 34.36
N ALA A 442 10.61 12.90 33.65
CA ALA A 442 10.55 14.25 34.19
C ALA A 442 9.45 14.42 35.25
N LYS A 443 9.79 15.11 36.34
CA LYS A 443 8.85 15.46 37.42
C LYS A 443 8.47 16.93 37.32
N GLY A 444 7.18 17.23 37.41
CA GLY A 444 6.67 18.61 37.36
C GLY A 444 6.58 19.14 35.93
N GLU A 445 6.88 20.43 35.76
CA GLU A 445 6.75 21.09 34.45
C GLU A 445 7.84 20.63 33.47
N LYS A 446 7.42 20.12 32.32
CA LYS A 446 8.30 19.62 31.26
C LYS A 446 8.68 20.76 30.32
N ILE A 447 9.76 21.45 30.66
CA ILE A 447 10.32 22.55 29.86
C ILE A 447 11.59 22.11 29.14
N VAL A 448 11.62 22.31 27.82
CA VAL A 448 12.80 22.19 26.98
C VAL A 448 13.30 23.58 26.63
N ARG A 449 14.56 23.88 26.96
CA ARG A 449 15.21 25.14 26.63
C ARG A 449 15.99 24.97 25.34
N ILE A 450 15.70 25.77 24.32
CA ILE A 450 16.33 25.63 23.01
C ILE A 450 17.13 26.87 22.65
N THR A 451 18.29 26.65 22.03
CA THR A 451 19.05 27.69 21.36
C THR A 451 19.07 27.40 19.87
N VAL A 452 18.74 28.41 19.07
CA VAL A 452 18.67 28.29 17.61
C VAL A 452 19.62 29.27 16.93
N LEU A 453 20.05 28.91 15.72
CA LEU A 453 20.72 29.80 14.78
C LEU A 453 19.67 30.35 13.80
N ARG A 454 19.70 31.64 13.48
CA ARG A 454 18.75 32.29 12.55
C ARG A 454 19.41 32.71 11.22
N GLN A 455 18.63 32.95 10.16
CA GLN A 455 19.09 33.18 8.78
C GLN A 455 20.28 34.16 8.58
N VAL A 456 20.36 35.25 9.34
CA VAL A 456 21.50 36.20 9.28
C VAL A 456 22.80 35.53 9.77
N GLU A 457 22.70 34.71 10.82
CA GLU A 457 23.78 33.92 11.40
C GLU A 457 24.11 32.69 10.53
N HIS A 458 23.11 32.09 9.86
CA HIS A 458 23.31 31.00 8.90
C HIS A 458 24.24 31.41 7.75
N LYS A 459 24.02 32.59 7.17
CA LYS A 459 24.83 33.09 6.05
C LYS A 459 26.24 33.50 6.50
N ALA A 460 26.41 33.85 7.77
CA ALA A 460 27.69 34.18 8.39
C ALA A 460 28.41 32.98 9.03
N ARG A 461 28.07 31.72 8.67
CA ARG A 461 28.64 30.44 9.16
C ARG A 461 29.92 30.64 10.00
N GLY A 462 29.75 30.83 11.31
CA GLY A 462 30.84 31.14 12.24
C GLY A 462 30.60 32.33 13.17
N GLN A 463 29.64 33.22 12.87
CA GLN A 463 29.15 34.19 13.84
C GLN A 463 27.97 33.60 14.60
N PHE A 464 28.29 33.05 15.77
CA PHE A 464 27.33 32.57 16.74
C PHE A 464 26.45 33.73 17.24
N PRO A 465 25.23 33.44 17.75
CA PRO A 465 24.56 34.38 18.63
C PRO A 465 25.58 34.84 19.68
N PRO A 466 25.63 36.15 20.02
CA PRO A 466 26.54 36.61 21.06
C PRO A 466 26.35 35.75 22.32
N GLN A 467 27.45 35.37 22.98
CA GLN A 467 27.40 34.70 24.28
C GLN A 467 26.35 35.40 25.16
N GLY A 468 25.30 34.66 25.57
CA GLY A 468 24.22 35.21 26.38
C GLY A 468 22.86 35.42 25.68
N SER A 469 22.67 34.98 24.43
CA SER A 469 21.30 34.89 23.88
C SER A 469 20.46 33.93 24.74
N ALA A 470 19.41 34.46 25.38
CA ALA A 470 18.57 33.69 26.30
C ALA A 470 17.92 32.51 25.57
N PRO A 471 17.99 31.28 26.13
CA PRO A 471 17.33 30.13 25.52
C PRO A 471 15.81 30.33 25.51
N ILE A 472 15.18 29.83 24.46
CA ILE A 472 13.72 29.85 24.30
C ILE A 472 13.14 28.68 25.10
N GLU A 473 12.23 28.96 26.02
CA GLU A 473 11.55 27.91 26.79
C GLU A 473 10.34 27.39 26.03
N LEU A 474 10.32 26.09 25.74
CA LEU A 474 9.21 25.39 25.11
C LEU A 474 8.62 24.37 26.07
N ARG A 475 7.31 24.42 26.26
CA ARG A 475 6.57 23.42 27.03
C ARG A 475 6.34 22.17 26.19
N TRP A 476 6.62 21.02 26.78
CA TRP A 476 6.36 19.70 26.19
C TRP A 476 4.86 19.36 26.23
N ASP A 477 4.35 18.77 25.15
CA ASP A 477 2.97 18.33 25.00
C ASP A 477 2.87 16.80 24.98
N ASP A 478 2.48 16.21 26.10
CA ASP A 478 2.36 14.75 26.28
C ASP A 478 1.28 14.10 25.41
N ARG A 479 0.33 14.88 24.87
CA ARG A 479 -0.71 14.34 23.98
C ARG A 479 -0.13 13.70 22.72
N TRP A 480 1.10 14.07 22.35
CA TRP A 480 1.78 13.57 21.16
C TRP A 480 2.72 12.40 21.43
N ALA A 481 2.87 11.97 22.68
CA ALA A 481 3.81 10.90 23.07
C ALA A 481 3.50 9.53 22.44
N LEU A 482 2.24 9.30 22.07
CA LEU A 482 1.79 8.05 21.44
C LEU A 482 1.44 8.21 19.96
N ASN A 483 1.62 9.42 19.40
CA ASN A 483 1.31 9.70 18.02
C ASN A 483 2.27 8.94 17.08
N ARG A 484 1.74 8.33 16.02
CA ARG A 484 2.55 7.73 14.95
C ARG A 484 2.79 8.73 13.84
N GLU A 485 4.02 9.20 13.79
CA GLU A 485 4.54 10.02 12.70
C GLU A 485 5.91 9.50 12.26
N ALA A 486 6.20 9.54 10.96
CA ALA A 486 7.47 9.11 10.42
C ALA A 486 7.85 9.90 9.16
N PRO A 487 9.15 10.03 8.84
CA PRO A 487 9.62 10.67 7.62
C PRO A 487 9.44 9.72 6.41
N TYR A 488 8.20 9.57 5.95
CA TYR A 488 7.81 8.54 4.98
C TYR A 488 8.17 8.92 3.53
N MET A 489 7.96 10.17 3.14
CA MET A 489 8.35 10.68 1.83
C MET A 489 9.82 11.11 1.82
N LEU A 490 10.41 11.24 0.62
CA LEU A 490 11.85 11.44 0.47
C LEU A 490 12.38 12.71 1.16
N ARG A 491 11.58 13.78 1.17
CA ARG A 491 11.90 15.07 1.80
C ARG A 491 11.32 15.23 3.20
N SER A 492 10.69 14.20 3.75
CA SER A 492 10.02 14.32 5.03
C SER A 492 11.06 14.56 6.14
N PRO A 493 10.93 15.65 6.92
CA PRO A 493 11.84 15.96 8.02
C PRO A 493 11.66 14.99 9.20
N GLN A 494 12.59 15.04 10.15
CA GLN A 494 12.46 14.39 11.45
C GLN A 494 11.69 15.32 12.41
N SER A 495 10.74 14.80 13.17
CA SER A 495 9.99 15.56 14.17
C SER A 495 10.51 15.37 15.59
N ILE A 496 10.22 16.37 16.43
CA ILE A 496 10.14 16.23 17.89
C ILE A 496 8.65 16.37 18.27
N PRO A 497 7.91 15.25 18.41
CA PRO A 497 6.45 15.28 18.53
C PRO A 497 5.97 16.15 19.70
N GLY A 498 6.62 16.05 20.86
CA GLY A 498 6.26 16.80 22.07
C GLY A 498 6.48 18.31 21.99
N LEU A 499 7.30 18.80 21.06
CA LEU A 499 7.51 20.23 20.83
C LEU A 499 6.69 20.77 19.64
N GLY A 500 6.25 19.88 18.75
CA GLY A 500 5.51 20.25 17.54
C GLY A 500 6.38 20.94 16.49
N LEU A 501 7.65 20.53 16.37
CA LEU A 501 8.57 21.01 15.35
C LEU A 501 9.13 19.84 14.55
N ALA A 502 9.50 20.10 13.30
CA ALA A 502 10.22 19.16 12.46
C ALA A 502 11.38 19.83 11.72
N TYR A 503 12.52 19.14 11.67
CA TYR A 503 13.77 19.59 11.06
C TYR A 503 14.30 18.57 10.06
N GLN A 504 14.99 19.08 9.05
CA GLN A 504 15.72 18.22 8.11
C GLN A 504 16.97 17.64 8.75
N VAL A 505 17.41 16.49 8.25
CA VAL A 505 18.71 15.90 8.59
C VAL A 505 19.56 15.91 7.33
N ASP A 506 20.71 16.58 7.40
CA ASP A 506 21.58 16.77 6.25
C ASP A 506 22.30 15.46 5.90
N THR A 507 22.63 15.27 4.63
CA THR A 507 23.45 14.15 4.14
C THR A 507 24.95 14.35 4.42
N LEU A 508 25.31 15.45 5.09
CA LEU A 508 26.66 15.66 5.61
C LEU A 508 26.89 14.84 6.88
N VAL A 509 28.00 14.10 6.88
CA VAL A 509 28.51 13.38 8.04
C VAL A 509 29.08 14.38 9.04
N ALA A 510 28.43 14.52 10.18
CA ALA A 510 28.89 15.40 11.25
C ALA A 510 30.07 14.79 12.01
N ASP A 511 29.96 13.50 12.34
CA ASP A 511 30.95 12.75 13.12
C ASP A 511 31.00 11.28 12.71
N VAL A 512 32.14 10.66 12.96
CA VAL A 512 32.31 9.21 12.82
C VAL A 512 32.96 8.68 14.10
N ALA A 513 32.25 7.81 14.82
CA ALA A 513 32.73 7.26 16.08
C ALA A 513 33.96 6.36 15.84
N LYS A 514 34.96 6.46 16.72
CA LYS A 514 36.15 5.60 16.67
C LYS A 514 35.80 4.14 16.90
N ARG A 515 36.51 3.24 16.22
CA ARG A 515 36.34 1.78 16.23
C ARG A 515 34.93 1.33 15.83
N SER A 516 34.25 2.12 15.00
CA SER A 516 32.91 1.80 14.51
C SER A 516 32.94 1.18 13.12
N ALA A 517 31.82 0.58 12.71
CA ALA A 517 31.65 0.09 11.34
C ALA A 517 31.79 1.22 10.32
N ALA A 518 31.27 2.42 10.63
CA ALA A 518 31.42 3.59 9.77
C ALA A 518 32.90 4.01 9.58
N GLU A 519 33.71 4.04 10.64
CA GLU A 519 35.15 4.34 10.55
C GLU A 519 35.89 3.27 9.76
N ALA A 520 35.62 1.98 10.04
CA ALA A 520 36.23 0.85 9.35
C ALA A 520 35.91 0.83 7.84
N ALA A 521 34.72 1.31 7.47
CA ALA A 521 34.30 1.44 6.08
C ALA A 521 34.86 2.71 5.39
N GLY A 522 35.64 3.53 6.10
CA GLY A 522 36.38 4.67 5.55
C GLY A 522 35.65 6.01 5.59
N LEU A 523 34.48 6.11 6.24
CA LEU A 523 33.75 7.37 6.40
C LEU A 523 34.50 8.34 7.32
N LYS A 524 34.40 9.62 6.99
CA LYS A 524 35.05 10.72 7.71
C LYS A 524 34.08 11.86 7.98
N PRO A 525 34.30 12.65 9.04
CA PRO A 525 33.60 13.92 9.23
C PRO A 525 33.73 14.81 7.98
N ASN A 526 32.64 15.50 7.63
CA ASN A 526 32.45 16.30 6.42
C ASN A 526 32.32 15.53 5.09
N ASP A 527 32.24 14.21 5.12
CA ASP A 527 31.80 13.46 3.94
C ASP A 527 30.34 13.79 3.63
N ARG A 528 29.98 13.83 2.33
CA ARG A 528 28.60 14.02 1.89
C ARG A 528 28.07 12.77 1.20
N ILE A 529 26.93 12.27 1.67
CA ILE A 529 26.25 11.13 1.06
C ILE A 529 25.40 11.61 -0.11
N LYS A 530 25.80 11.26 -1.34
CA LYS A 530 25.15 11.74 -2.58
C LYS A 530 24.08 10.78 -3.09
N ALA A 531 24.21 9.50 -2.78
CA ALA A 531 23.23 8.50 -3.15
C ALA A 531 23.30 7.30 -2.22
N ILE A 532 22.21 6.57 -2.15
CA ILE A 532 22.07 5.34 -1.38
C ILE A 532 21.40 4.27 -2.23
N ARG A 533 21.79 3.01 -2.02
CA ARG A 533 21.00 1.85 -2.46
C ARG A 533 20.92 0.84 -1.34
N PHE A 534 19.78 0.17 -1.27
CA PHE A 534 19.53 -0.94 -0.36
C PHE A 534 19.63 -2.24 -1.14
N GLN A 535 19.94 -3.33 -0.45
CA GLN A 535 19.76 -4.66 -1.03
C GLN A 535 18.25 -4.96 -1.20
N GLU A 536 17.90 -5.64 -2.28
CA GLU A 536 16.55 -6.06 -2.63
C GLU A 536 16.50 -7.60 -2.77
N PRO A 537 15.33 -8.24 -2.56
CA PRO A 537 15.22 -9.69 -2.69
C PRO A 537 15.46 -10.14 -4.14
N LYS A 538 16.22 -11.25 -4.32
CA LYS A 538 16.48 -11.84 -5.64
C LYS A 538 15.38 -12.85 -6.01
N GLY A 539 14.24 -12.35 -6.47
CA GLY A 539 13.07 -13.20 -6.72
C GLY A 539 12.64 -13.89 -5.43
N ASP A 540 12.44 -15.21 -5.48
CA ASP A 540 11.95 -16.01 -4.35
C ASP A 540 13.08 -16.59 -3.46
N SER A 541 14.36 -16.37 -3.80
CA SER A 541 15.48 -16.97 -3.05
C SER A 541 15.80 -16.20 -1.75
N ASP A 542 16.64 -16.81 -0.89
CA ASP A 542 17.16 -16.14 0.31
C ASP A 542 18.28 -15.12 0.00
N GLU A 543 18.74 -15.10 -1.25
CA GLU A 543 19.74 -14.17 -1.74
C GLU A 543 19.18 -12.75 -1.92
N SER A 544 20.08 -11.79 -1.93
CA SER A 544 19.77 -10.39 -2.24
C SER A 544 20.57 -9.91 -3.45
N VAL A 545 20.07 -8.87 -4.10
CA VAL A 545 20.74 -8.16 -5.18
C VAL A 545 20.74 -6.68 -4.91
N SER A 546 21.76 -5.99 -5.43
CA SER A 546 21.82 -4.54 -5.27
C SER A 546 20.61 -3.88 -5.91
N GLY A 547 19.83 -3.17 -5.10
CA GLY A 547 18.71 -2.38 -5.56
C GLY A 547 19.14 -1.15 -6.37
N LYS A 548 18.14 -0.35 -6.75
CA LYS A 548 18.38 0.86 -7.56
C LYS A 548 19.03 1.97 -6.73
N TRP A 549 19.95 2.70 -7.36
CA TRP A 549 20.50 3.93 -6.80
C TRP A 549 19.41 4.99 -6.62
N ARG A 550 19.39 5.61 -5.45
CA ARG A 550 18.57 6.77 -5.12
C ARG A 550 19.50 7.94 -4.84
N ASN A 551 19.45 8.95 -5.70
CA ASN A 551 20.18 10.19 -5.46
C ASN A 551 19.53 10.94 -4.30
N LEU A 552 20.35 11.54 -3.46
CA LEU A 552 19.91 12.32 -2.30
C LEU A 552 20.31 13.78 -2.50
N GLU A 553 19.38 14.68 -2.25
CA GLU A 553 19.68 16.08 -1.99
C GLU A 553 20.27 16.24 -0.58
N SER A 554 20.79 17.44 -0.29
CA SER A 554 21.49 17.68 0.97
C SER A 554 20.62 17.46 2.19
N ASP A 555 19.31 17.61 2.13
CA ASP A 555 18.41 17.62 3.29
C ASP A 555 17.60 16.33 3.46
N GLN A 556 17.91 15.26 2.74
CA GLN A 556 17.04 14.09 2.61
C GLN A 556 17.45 12.87 3.45
N TRP A 557 18.21 13.01 4.55
CA TRP A 557 18.71 11.84 5.30
C TRP A 557 17.65 11.14 6.17
N ALA A 558 16.64 11.86 6.67
CA ALA A 558 15.65 11.31 7.58
C ALA A 558 14.90 10.10 6.98
N ASN A 559 14.56 10.17 5.69
CA ASN A 559 13.89 9.08 4.99
C ASN A 559 14.75 7.80 4.85
N PRO A 560 15.99 7.84 4.32
CA PRO A 560 16.93 6.72 4.38
C PRO A 560 17.06 6.06 5.76
N ALA A 561 17.17 6.86 6.82
CA ALA A 561 17.29 6.34 8.19
C ALA A 561 16.01 5.62 8.65
N TYR A 562 14.83 6.15 8.32
CA TYR A 562 13.56 5.47 8.57
C TYR A 562 13.38 4.20 7.74
N ARG A 563 13.83 4.21 6.47
CA ARG A 563 13.76 3.04 5.57
C ARG A 563 14.51 1.83 6.13
N LEU A 564 15.60 2.01 6.87
CA LEU A 564 16.31 0.92 7.56
C LEU A 564 15.41 0.12 8.51
N GLN A 565 14.39 0.77 9.08
CA GLN A 565 13.48 0.12 10.04
C GLN A 565 12.47 -0.81 9.34
N ILE A 566 12.08 -0.48 8.10
CA ILE A 566 10.96 -1.12 7.40
C ILE A 566 11.37 -2.00 6.21
N LEU A 567 12.65 -1.99 5.82
CA LEU A 567 13.18 -2.82 4.73
C LEU A 567 13.65 -4.18 5.21
N ASP A 568 13.52 -5.20 4.35
CA ASP A 568 13.90 -6.57 4.67
C ASP A 568 15.41 -6.79 4.86
N TYR A 569 16.23 -6.06 4.11
CA TYR A 569 17.68 -6.22 4.14
C TYR A 569 18.35 -5.02 4.81
N LYS A 570 19.33 -5.32 5.66
CA LYS A 570 20.04 -4.32 6.47
C LYS A 570 21.38 -3.90 5.86
N GLU A 571 21.72 -4.41 4.69
CA GLU A 571 22.91 -4.00 3.96
C GLU A 571 22.63 -2.79 3.05
N VAL A 572 23.53 -1.82 3.10
CA VAL A 572 23.44 -0.55 2.40
C VAL A 572 24.75 -0.25 1.67
N THR A 573 24.65 0.27 0.45
CA THR A 573 25.78 0.94 -0.21
C THR A 573 25.51 2.43 -0.32
N LEU A 574 26.47 3.24 0.14
CA LEU A 574 26.47 4.68 0.05
C LEU A 574 27.43 5.13 -1.07
N LYS A 575 27.05 6.16 -1.81
CA LYS A 575 27.96 6.92 -2.68
C LYS A 575 28.36 8.19 -1.94
N VAL A 576 29.64 8.30 -1.62
CA VAL A 576 30.18 9.28 -0.68
C VAL A 576 31.17 10.22 -1.37
N GLU A 577 30.93 11.51 -1.23
CA GLU A 577 31.80 12.60 -1.70
C GLU A 577 32.61 13.14 -0.51
N SER A 578 33.90 12.81 -0.47
CA SER A 578 34.81 13.34 0.55
C SER A 578 35.38 14.70 0.15
N GLN A 579 35.71 15.53 1.15
CA GLN A 579 36.37 16.80 0.90
C GLN A 579 37.68 16.63 0.11
N GLY A 580 37.81 17.36 -0.99
CA GLY A 580 38.99 17.33 -1.86
C GLY A 580 39.10 16.11 -2.78
N ALA A 581 38.16 15.16 -2.72
CA ALA A 581 38.11 14.05 -3.66
C ALA A 581 37.57 14.51 -5.02
N LYS A 582 38.14 14.00 -6.12
CA LYS A 582 37.69 14.30 -7.48
C LYS A 582 36.39 13.59 -7.87
N GLU A 583 36.17 12.40 -7.32
CA GLU A 583 35.01 11.56 -7.62
C GLU A 583 34.45 10.92 -6.33
N PRO A 584 33.14 10.69 -6.25
CA PRO A 584 32.55 9.95 -5.14
C PRO A 584 33.01 8.48 -5.10
N HIS A 585 33.24 7.94 -3.91
CA HIS A 585 33.58 6.54 -3.69
C HIS A 585 32.42 5.76 -3.06
N LEU A 586 32.49 4.44 -3.06
CA LEU A 586 31.46 3.57 -2.50
C LEU A 586 31.83 3.12 -1.10
N VAL A 587 30.87 3.20 -0.18
CA VAL A 587 30.99 2.70 1.19
C VAL A 587 29.91 1.67 1.42
N HIS A 588 30.30 0.48 1.89
CA HIS A 588 29.40 -0.63 2.18
C HIS A 588 29.24 -0.77 3.68
N LEU A 589 28.00 -0.80 4.16
CA LEU A 589 27.68 -0.91 5.59
C LEU A 589 26.56 -1.90 5.82
N PHE A 590 26.58 -2.49 7.01
CA PHE A 590 25.49 -3.29 7.55
C PHE A 590 24.87 -2.51 8.70
N ALA A 591 23.54 -2.36 8.68
CA ALA A 591 22.81 -1.77 9.79
C ALA A 591 22.65 -2.81 10.91
N GLU A 592 22.81 -2.36 12.15
CA GLU A 592 22.75 -3.20 13.34
C GLU A 592 21.73 -2.65 14.33
N GLU A 593 21.12 -3.54 15.13
CA GLU A 593 20.22 -3.14 16.20
C GLU A 593 20.97 -2.40 17.31
N ASP A 594 20.58 -1.15 17.57
CA ASP A 594 21.03 -0.41 18.75
C ASP A 594 20.13 -0.76 19.95
N ARG A 595 20.62 -1.67 20.80
CA ARG A 595 19.88 -2.14 21.99
C ARG A 595 19.57 -1.04 23.01
N SER A 596 20.20 0.12 22.91
CA SER A 596 19.89 1.27 23.77
C SER A 596 18.76 2.14 23.22
N TRP A 597 18.26 1.82 22.01
CA TRP A 597 17.22 2.57 21.30
C TRP A 597 16.01 1.66 20.96
N PRO A 598 15.12 1.42 21.94
CA PRO A 598 13.88 0.68 21.77
C PRO A 598 13.04 1.13 20.59
N LEU A 599 12.45 0.18 19.87
CA LEU A 599 11.47 0.42 18.83
C LEU A 599 10.12 -0.16 19.25
N ALA A 600 9.06 0.62 19.05
CA ALA A 600 7.68 0.18 19.31
C ALA A 600 7.19 -0.82 18.25
N ASP A 601 7.42 -0.50 16.98
CA ASP A 601 7.06 -1.37 15.86
C ASP A 601 7.80 -2.72 15.94
N ARG A 602 7.06 -3.80 15.69
CA ARG A 602 7.58 -5.17 15.73
C ARG A 602 7.95 -5.70 14.35
N GLY A 603 7.70 -4.93 13.29
CA GLY A 603 7.89 -5.35 11.90
C GLY A 603 6.79 -6.30 11.42
N LEU A 604 5.58 -6.18 11.96
CA LEU A 604 4.40 -6.88 11.44
C LEU A 604 3.97 -6.23 10.12
N VAL A 605 3.65 -7.04 9.12
CA VAL A 605 2.95 -6.55 7.93
C VAL A 605 1.46 -6.71 8.17
N LEU A 606 0.70 -5.63 8.05
CA LEU A 606 -0.72 -5.58 8.39
C LEU A 606 -1.56 -5.12 7.20
N MET A 607 -2.79 -5.60 7.13
CA MET A 607 -3.76 -5.19 6.11
C MET A 607 -4.36 -3.83 6.46
N PRO A 608 -4.60 -2.94 5.49
CA PRO A 608 -5.41 -1.74 5.71
C PRO A 608 -6.77 -2.13 6.25
N ALA A 609 -7.29 -1.41 7.24
CA ALA A 609 -8.61 -1.70 7.79
C ALA A 609 -9.66 -1.49 6.69
N SER A 610 -10.43 -2.52 6.42
CA SER A 610 -11.50 -2.48 5.43
C SER A 610 -12.84 -2.87 6.05
N GLU A 611 -13.92 -2.46 5.37
CA GLU A 611 -15.24 -2.97 5.64
C GLU A 611 -15.89 -3.40 4.33
N LEU A 612 -16.72 -4.44 4.40
CA LEU A 612 -17.48 -4.95 3.28
C LEU A 612 -18.69 -4.07 3.01
N GLN A 613 -18.67 -3.34 1.90
CA GLN A 613 -19.81 -2.60 1.40
C GLN A 613 -20.71 -3.52 0.56
N LYS A 614 -21.99 -3.65 0.92
CA LYS A 614 -23.00 -4.41 0.16
C LYS A 614 -24.19 -3.51 -0.20
N ALA A 615 -24.83 -3.78 -1.32
CA ALA A 615 -26.10 -3.14 -1.65
C ALA A 615 -27.21 -3.65 -0.72
N GLU A 616 -28.00 -2.73 -0.16
CA GLU A 616 -29.24 -3.05 0.55
C GLU A 616 -30.38 -3.31 -0.47
N GLY A 617 -30.21 -4.32 -1.33
CA GLY A 617 -31.20 -4.77 -2.31
C GLY A 617 -31.09 -4.19 -3.73
N ILE A 618 -31.79 -4.83 -4.67
CA ILE A 618 -31.70 -4.65 -6.13
C ILE A 618 -31.96 -3.20 -6.59
N GLY A 619 -32.82 -2.44 -5.89
CA GLY A 619 -33.10 -1.04 -6.21
C GLY A 619 -31.92 -0.10 -5.98
N ASN A 620 -31.17 -0.32 -4.89
CA ASN A 620 -30.03 0.51 -4.48
C ASN A 620 -28.71 0.11 -5.16
N ALA A 621 -28.68 -1.02 -5.87
CA ALA A 621 -27.54 -1.41 -6.71
C ALA A 621 -27.51 -0.68 -8.07
N SER A 622 -28.66 -0.16 -8.51
CA SER A 622 -28.83 0.50 -9.81
C SER A 622 -28.58 2.02 -9.78
N LEU A 623 -28.56 2.61 -8.59
CA LEU A 623 -28.20 3.99 -8.31
C LEU A 623 -27.30 3.95 -7.07
N PRO A 624 -26.01 4.36 -7.13
CA PRO A 624 -25.22 4.52 -5.92
C PRO A 624 -25.80 5.67 -5.10
N SER A 625 -26.90 5.42 -4.38
CA SER A 625 -27.52 6.36 -3.47
C SER A 625 -26.69 6.43 -2.21
N ILE A 626 -25.95 7.52 -2.11
CA ILE A 626 -25.34 8.07 -0.90
C ILE A 626 -26.48 8.36 0.09
N SER A 627 -26.86 7.40 0.95
CA SER A 627 -27.59 7.66 2.20
C SER A 627 -28.02 6.36 2.90
N THR A 628 -27.23 5.93 3.89
CA THR A 628 -27.66 5.29 5.15
C THR A 628 -26.39 4.95 5.94
N LEU A 629 -25.87 5.90 6.72
CA LEU A 629 -25.97 5.95 8.19
C LEU A 629 -25.66 4.59 8.86
N ARG A 630 -24.43 4.46 9.38
CA ARG A 630 -24.10 3.49 10.44
C ARG A 630 -24.55 4.04 11.81
N PRO A 631 -24.93 3.16 12.76
CA PRO A 631 -25.09 3.51 14.17
C PRO A 631 -23.76 3.87 14.84
#